data_AF-A0A319CSN0-F1
#
_entry.id   AF-A0A319CSN0-F1
#
_cell.length_a   1.000
_cell.length_b   1.000
_cell.length_c   1.000
_cell.angle_alpha   90.00
_cell.angle_beta   90.00
_cell.angle_gamma   90.00
#
_symmetry.space_group_name_H-M   'P 1'
#
loop_
_entity.id
_entity.type
_entity.pdbx_description
1 polymer ?
#
loop_
_entity_poly.entity_id
_entity_poly.type
_entity_poly.pdbx_seq_one_letter_code
_entity_poly.pdbx_strand_id
1 'polypeptide(L)'
;MVKVKYLGLYNYRPSIPAAAIFAVIFAITTGVHIVQLARKRCWFMVVFAIGGLLECIGYIARAYSSTQYPNYTIGPMLIAYIFILVAPALLAASIYMELGRIMIMTNGSQYSLIRRTWLTKIFVVGDILSFFIQFIGAAMLAKQTASATTNGENLMKLGVLVQIIFFGLFVICAAIFHLRFSKSGGATRWATPWKKHLLAIYACSGMIFVRSIFRLAEFFQSSTGYLMQNEWVSYVFDAMLMVFVMGVLNAVHPAEVVEYIQNKAGGLELGDCDDVSS
;
A
#
# COMPACT_ATOMS: atom_id res chain seq x y z
N MET A 1 -8.52 -9.57 -38.95
CA MET A 1 -8.22 -9.77 -37.52
C MET A 1 -6.82 -9.21 -37.28
N VAL A 2 -6.72 -7.91 -36.97
CA VAL A 2 -5.43 -7.23 -36.81
C VAL A 2 -4.78 -7.74 -35.53
N LYS A 3 -3.67 -8.48 -35.66
CA LYS A 3 -2.84 -8.87 -34.52
C LYS A 3 -2.43 -7.59 -33.79
N VAL A 4 -2.95 -7.41 -32.58
CA VAL A 4 -2.51 -6.32 -31.69
C VAL A 4 -1.03 -6.56 -31.45
N LYS A 5 -0.20 -5.72 -32.07
CA LYS A 5 1.25 -5.72 -31.91
C LYS A 5 1.50 -5.36 -30.46
N TYR A 6 2.15 -6.24 -29.70
CA TYR A 6 2.59 -5.95 -28.33
C TYR A 6 3.36 -4.62 -28.33
N LEU A 7 2.77 -3.57 -27.75
CA LEU A 7 3.35 -2.23 -27.67
C LEU A 7 4.14 -2.07 -26.36
N GLY A 8 4.84 -3.13 -25.94
CA GLY A 8 5.53 -3.21 -24.65
C GLY A 8 4.58 -3.59 -23.51
N LEU A 9 4.63 -2.85 -22.39
CA LEU A 9 3.82 -3.07 -21.19
C LEU A 9 2.33 -2.67 -21.34
N TYR A 10 1.97 -1.96 -22.40
CA TYR A 10 0.59 -1.54 -22.68
C TYR A 10 0.00 -2.34 -23.84
N ASN A 11 -1.18 -2.91 -23.62
CA ASN A 11 -1.96 -3.61 -24.65
C ASN A 11 -3.15 -2.77 -25.17
N TYR A 12 -3.27 -1.52 -24.72
CA TYR A 12 -4.29 -0.54 -25.11
C TYR A 12 -3.66 0.84 -25.34
N ARG A 13 -4.43 1.78 -25.92
CA ARG A 13 -4.05 3.19 -26.02
C ARG A 13 -4.38 3.88 -24.69
N PRO A 14 -3.38 4.31 -23.90
CA PRO A 14 -3.65 4.89 -22.60
C PRO A 14 -4.22 6.31 -22.70
N SER A 15 -5.19 6.61 -21.84
CA SER A 15 -5.92 7.88 -21.75
C SER A 15 -5.10 8.90 -20.94
N ILE A 16 -4.66 9.96 -21.63
CA ILE A 16 -3.97 11.10 -21.00
C ILE A 16 -4.88 11.78 -19.94
N PRO A 17 -6.17 12.08 -20.22
CA PRO A 17 -7.04 12.71 -19.23
C PRO A 17 -7.19 11.88 -17.94
N ALA A 18 -7.35 10.57 -18.06
CA ALA A 18 -7.49 9.70 -16.89
C ALA A 18 -6.22 9.71 -16.04
N ALA A 19 -5.05 9.56 -16.67
CA ALA A 19 -3.76 9.60 -15.97
C ALA A 19 -3.54 10.94 -15.24
N ALA A 20 -3.86 12.05 -15.91
CA ALA A 20 -3.73 13.38 -15.33
C ALA A 20 -4.66 13.60 -14.12
N ILE A 21 -5.92 13.15 -14.20
CA ILE A 21 -6.88 13.26 -13.07
C ILE A 21 -6.35 12.50 -11.85
N PHE A 22 -5.90 11.26 -12.02
CA PHE A 22 -5.35 10.48 -10.90
C PHE A 22 -4.06 11.07 -10.36
N ALA A 23 -3.16 11.58 -11.21
CA ALA A 23 -1.97 12.29 -10.77
C ALA A 23 -2.31 13.51 -9.88
N VAL A 24 -3.30 14.31 -10.27
CA VAL A 24 -3.77 15.45 -9.46
C VAL A 24 -4.37 14.99 -8.14
N ILE A 25 -5.20 13.95 -8.15
CA ILE A 25 -5.79 13.41 -6.92
C ILE A 25 -4.69 12.90 -5.97
N PHE A 26 -3.72 12.13 -6.45
CA PHE A 26 -2.59 11.67 -5.66
C PHE A 26 -1.72 12.82 -5.15
N ALA A 27 -1.52 13.87 -5.94
CA ALA A 27 -0.81 15.06 -5.49
C ALA A 27 -1.53 15.76 -4.33
N ILE A 28 -2.86 15.92 -4.43
CA ILE A 28 -3.68 16.54 -3.39
C ILE A 28 -3.66 15.70 -2.12
N THR A 29 -3.94 14.38 -2.22
CA THR A 29 -3.98 13.50 -1.04
C THR A 29 -2.62 13.39 -0.36
N THR A 30 -1.53 13.34 -1.14
CA THR A 30 -0.16 13.36 -0.62
C THR A 30 0.16 14.69 0.05
N GLY A 31 -0.20 15.81 -0.58
CA GLY A 31 0.02 17.16 -0.03
C GLY A 31 -0.69 17.35 1.30
N VAL A 32 -1.97 16.95 1.38
CA VAL A 32 -2.73 16.93 2.64
C VAL A 32 -2.01 16.10 3.70
N HIS A 33 -1.54 14.90 3.34
CA HIS A 33 -0.81 14.03 4.26
C HIS A 33 0.50 14.66 4.76
N ILE A 34 1.28 15.28 3.88
CA ILE A 34 2.53 15.96 4.23
C ILE A 34 2.27 17.11 5.21
N VAL A 35 1.21 17.89 5.00
CA VAL A 35 0.82 18.97 5.93
C VAL A 35 0.45 18.39 7.30
N GLN A 36 -0.32 17.29 7.33
CA GLN A 36 -0.65 16.61 8.58
C GLN A 36 0.58 16.06 9.29
N LEU A 37 1.49 15.42 8.54
CA LEU A 37 2.77 14.90 9.00
C LEU A 37 3.64 15.98 9.65
N ALA A 38 3.76 17.14 9.00
CA ALA A 38 4.53 18.27 9.49
C ALA A 38 3.92 18.89 10.76
N ARG A 39 2.60 19.07 10.80
CA ARG A 39 1.89 19.66 11.96
C ARG A 39 1.89 18.72 13.17
N LYS A 40 1.70 17.42 12.95
CA LYS A 40 1.53 16.41 13.99
C LYS A 40 2.82 15.66 14.36
N ARG A 41 3.95 15.96 13.69
CA ARG A 41 5.29 15.37 13.92
C ARG A 41 5.30 13.84 13.97
N CYS A 42 4.46 13.19 13.16
CA CYS A 42 4.28 11.74 13.12
C CYS A 42 5.23 11.06 12.13
N TRP A 43 6.54 11.22 12.31
CA TRP A 43 7.59 10.86 11.35
C TRP A 43 7.56 9.43 10.81
N PHE A 44 6.96 8.47 11.51
CA PHE A 44 6.82 7.11 10.99
C PHE A 44 5.92 7.00 9.75
N MET A 45 5.06 7.99 9.50
CA MET A 45 4.20 8.08 8.31
C MET A 45 4.93 8.70 7.09
N VAL A 46 6.23 9.00 7.19
CA VAL A 46 7.04 9.41 6.02
C VAL A 46 6.98 8.35 4.90
N VAL A 47 6.96 7.07 5.26
CA VAL A 47 6.84 5.96 4.28
C VAL A 47 5.55 6.07 3.49
N PHE A 48 4.45 6.49 4.13
CA PHE A 48 3.16 6.73 3.49
C PHE A 48 3.23 7.90 2.50
N ALA A 49 3.84 9.00 2.90
CA ALA A 49 4.05 10.16 2.03
C ALA A 49 4.89 9.79 0.80
N ILE A 50 5.95 9.00 0.97
CA ILE A 50 6.76 8.50 -0.15
C ILE A 50 5.91 7.62 -1.07
N GLY A 51 5.08 6.72 -0.52
CA GLY A 51 4.13 5.92 -1.31
C GLY A 51 3.19 6.78 -2.16
N GLY A 52 2.60 7.82 -1.57
CA GLY A 52 1.75 8.77 -2.29
C GLY A 52 2.48 9.58 -3.38
N LEU A 53 3.72 9.99 -3.12
CA LEU A 53 4.57 10.64 -4.12
C LEU A 53 4.89 9.70 -5.30
N LEU A 54 5.17 8.43 -5.02
CA LEU A 54 5.40 7.43 -6.08
C LEU A 54 4.16 7.21 -6.94
N GLU A 55 2.95 7.13 -6.37
CA GLU A 55 1.71 7.07 -7.18
C GLU A 55 1.61 8.31 -8.07
N CYS A 56 1.80 9.51 -7.51
CA CYS A 56 1.71 10.76 -8.26
C CYS A 56 2.70 10.77 -9.45
N ILE A 57 3.98 10.50 -9.20
CA ILE A 57 5.01 10.48 -10.25
C ILE A 57 4.74 9.35 -11.26
N GLY A 58 4.26 8.19 -10.79
CA GLY A 58 3.88 7.07 -11.63
C GLY A 58 2.78 7.43 -12.62
N TYR A 59 1.71 8.10 -12.17
CA TYR A 59 0.63 8.57 -13.04
C TYR A 59 1.03 9.74 -13.95
N ILE A 60 1.95 10.62 -13.52
CA ILE A 60 2.55 11.65 -14.39
C ILE A 60 3.37 10.99 -15.51
N ALA A 61 4.24 10.02 -15.16
CA ALA A 61 5.03 9.27 -16.13
C ALA A 61 4.13 8.48 -17.08
N ARG A 62 3.02 7.94 -16.59
CA ARG A 62 1.98 7.29 -17.39
C ARG A 62 1.33 8.26 -18.37
N ALA A 63 0.93 9.46 -17.92
CA ALA A 63 0.37 10.50 -18.78
C ALA A 63 1.35 10.92 -19.88
N TYR A 64 2.62 11.10 -19.54
CA TYR A 64 3.67 11.42 -20.51
C TYR A 64 3.90 10.27 -21.50
N SER A 65 3.97 9.03 -21.01
CA SER A 65 4.10 7.84 -21.87
C SER A 65 2.93 7.75 -22.86
N SER A 66 1.71 8.12 -22.46
CA SER A 66 0.54 8.13 -23.33
C SER A 66 0.65 9.09 -24.52
N THR A 67 1.44 10.16 -24.41
CA THR A 67 1.69 11.11 -25.51
C THR A 67 2.62 10.55 -26.58
N GLN A 68 3.41 9.54 -26.26
CA GLN A 68 4.41 8.95 -27.17
C GLN A 68 3.83 7.86 -28.08
N TYR A 69 2.51 7.66 -28.07
CA TYR A 69 1.85 6.71 -28.95
C TYR A 69 2.11 7.07 -30.43
N PRO A 70 2.50 6.11 -31.30
CA PRO A 70 2.69 4.67 -31.07
C PRO A 70 4.13 4.25 -30.72
N ASN A 71 5.10 5.16 -30.77
CA ASN A 71 6.53 4.89 -30.54
C ASN A 71 6.93 5.18 -29.09
N TYR A 72 6.53 4.29 -28.19
CA TYR A 72 6.81 4.46 -26.77
C TYR A 72 8.31 4.36 -26.46
N THR A 73 8.83 5.30 -25.66
CA THR A 73 10.16 5.17 -25.09
C THR A 73 10.11 4.31 -23.82
N ILE A 74 11.11 3.44 -23.64
CA ILE A 74 11.14 2.48 -22.52
C ILE A 74 11.16 3.19 -21.16
N GLY A 75 11.83 4.35 -21.07
CA GLY A 75 12.03 5.09 -19.82
C GLY A 75 10.73 5.47 -19.09
N PRO A 76 9.86 6.31 -19.68
CA PRO A 76 8.59 6.70 -19.05
C PRO A 76 7.66 5.53 -18.73
N MET A 77 7.60 4.51 -19.61
CA MET A 77 6.82 3.30 -19.36
C MET A 77 7.32 2.56 -18.12
N LEU A 78 8.64 2.40 -18.01
CA LEU A 78 9.26 1.70 -16.92
C LEU A 78 9.09 2.47 -15.60
N ILE A 79 9.25 3.80 -15.61
CA ILE A 79 9.01 4.65 -14.44
C ILE A 79 7.57 4.52 -13.96
N ALA A 80 6.61 4.68 -14.87
CA ALA A 80 5.19 4.54 -14.56
C ALA A 80 4.91 3.18 -13.91
N TYR A 81 5.42 2.11 -14.51
CA TYR A 81 5.20 0.76 -14.03
C TYR A 81 5.84 0.50 -12.66
N ILE A 82 7.11 0.84 -12.47
CA ILE A 82 7.82 0.63 -11.21
C ILE A 82 7.14 1.40 -10.08
N PHE A 83 6.84 2.68 -10.30
CA PHE A 83 6.37 3.53 -9.22
C PHE A 83 4.95 3.16 -8.79
N ILE A 84 4.08 2.83 -9.75
CA ILE A 84 2.73 2.32 -9.47
C ILE A 84 2.78 0.96 -8.77
N LEU A 85 3.79 0.12 -9.03
CA LEU A 85 3.96 -1.16 -8.33
C LEU A 85 4.53 -1.03 -6.91
N VAL A 86 5.50 -0.14 -6.70
CA VAL A 86 6.17 0.04 -5.39
C VAL A 86 5.25 0.76 -4.41
N ALA A 87 4.47 1.73 -4.88
CA ALA A 87 3.67 2.57 -3.99
C ALA A 87 2.76 1.79 -3.01
N PRO A 88 1.96 0.79 -3.45
CA PRO A 88 1.13 0.00 -2.53
C PRO A 88 1.93 -0.73 -1.45
N ALA A 89 3.15 -1.19 -1.74
CA ALA A 89 4.01 -1.82 -0.74
C ALA A 89 4.41 -0.83 0.36
N LEU A 90 4.66 0.43 0.01
CA LEU A 90 4.95 1.49 0.99
C LEU A 90 3.69 1.89 1.79
N LEU A 91 2.52 1.93 1.14
CA LEU A 91 1.25 2.15 1.83
C LEU A 91 0.97 0.99 2.82
N ALA A 92 1.19 -0.26 2.40
CA ALA A 92 1.07 -1.45 3.25
C ALA A 92 2.05 -1.43 4.43
N ALA A 93 3.32 -1.07 4.20
CA ALA A 93 4.32 -0.90 5.25
C ALA A 93 3.85 0.08 6.35
N SER A 94 3.18 1.15 5.96
CA SER A 94 2.63 2.15 6.87
C SER A 94 1.51 1.59 7.76
N ILE A 95 0.65 0.74 7.19
CA ILE A 95 -0.39 0.01 7.93
C ILE A 95 0.23 -0.97 8.93
N TYR A 96 1.30 -1.68 8.56
CA TYR A 96 2.01 -2.58 9.47
C TYR A 96 2.61 -1.83 10.66
N MET A 97 3.15 -0.63 10.42
CA MET A 97 3.66 0.24 11.48
C MET A 97 2.55 0.77 12.38
N GLU A 98 1.40 1.16 11.80
CA GLU A 98 0.24 1.63 12.55
C GLU A 98 -0.31 0.54 13.49
N LEU A 99 -0.51 -0.69 12.99
CA LEU A 99 -0.92 -1.82 13.83
C LEU A 99 0.06 -2.02 15.00
N GLY A 100 1.36 -1.89 14.72
CA GLY A 100 2.41 -1.87 15.72
C GLY A 100 2.12 -0.89 16.87
N ARG A 101 1.76 0.34 16.53
CA ARG A 101 1.47 1.39 17.52
C ARG A 101 0.15 1.17 18.24
N ILE A 102 -0.87 0.65 17.57
CA ILE A 102 -2.14 0.26 18.22
C ILE A 102 -1.87 -0.77 19.31
N MET A 103 -1.00 -1.76 19.06
CA MET A 103 -0.61 -2.75 20.08
C MET A 103 0.12 -2.15 21.30
N ILE A 104 0.79 -1.00 21.14
CA ILE A 104 1.39 -0.24 22.25
C ILE A 104 0.29 0.51 22.99
N MET A 105 -0.52 1.26 22.25
CA MET A 105 -1.61 2.08 22.78
C MET A 105 -2.56 1.28 23.68
N THR A 106 -2.87 0.05 23.28
CA THR A 106 -3.77 -0.83 24.02
C THR A 106 -3.09 -1.64 25.13
N ASN A 107 -1.77 -1.53 25.31
CA ASN A 107 -0.95 -2.49 26.08
C ASN A 107 -1.23 -3.96 25.71
N GLY A 108 -1.73 -4.20 24.49
CA GLY A 108 -2.19 -5.50 24.03
C GLY A 108 -1.10 -6.35 23.39
N SER A 109 0.17 -5.99 23.56
CA SER A 109 1.29 -6.65 22.87
C SER A 109 1.37 -8.17 23.13
N GLN A 110 0.87 -8.63 24.28
CA GLN A 110 0.75 -10.05 24.65
C GLN A 110 -0.29 -10.84 23.84
N TYR A 111 -1.24 -10.16 23.20
CA TYR A 111 -2.30 -10.79 22.41
C TYR A 111 -1.92 -10.96 20.93
N SER A 112 -0.80 -10.38 20.49
CA SER A 112 -0.26 -10.56 19.15
C SER A 112 0.46 -11.90 19.00
N LEU A 113 0.31 -12.56 17.86
CA LEU A 113 1.06 -13.78 17.54
C LEU A 113 2.57 -13.51 17.38
N ILE A 114 2.90 -12.38 16.76
CA ILE A 114 4.27 -12.00 16.44
C ILE A 114 4.59 -10.72 17.20
N ARG A 115 5.80 -10.66 17.78
CA ARG A 115 6.28 -9.44 18.43
C ARG A 115 6.22 -8.28 17.43
N ARG A 116 5.64 -7.16 17.85
CA ARG A 116 5.47 -5.93 17.05
C ARG A 116 6.65 -5.58 16.14
N THR A 117 7.87 -5.60 16.68
CA THR A 117 9.09 -5.22 15.94
C THR A 117 9.45 -6.18 14.83
N TRP A 118 9.08 -7.45 14.95
CA TRP A 118 9.26 -8.47 13.92
C TRP A 118 8.11 -8.47 12.93
N LEU A 119 6.88 -8.20 13.39
CA LEU A 119 5.69 -8.15 12.55
C LEU A 119 5.90 -7.19 11.37
N THR A 120 6.25 -5.92 11.63
CA THR A 120 6.51 -4.95 10.55
C THR A 120 7.68 -5.38 9.67
N LYS A 121 8.79 -5.87 10.24
CA LYS A 121 9.98 -6.24 9.46
C LYS A 121 9.72 -7.40 8.51
N ILE A 122 9.07 -8.46 8.98
CA ILE A 122 8.81 -9.67 8.17
C ILE A 122 7.93 -9.31 6.98
N PHE A 123 6.84 -8.57 7.20
CA PHE A 123 5.89 -8.25 6.14
C PHE A 123 6.45 -7.22 5.14
N VAL A 124 7.20 -6.20 5.60
CA VAL A 124 7.88 -5.27 4.69
C VAL A 124 8.93 -5.98 3.84
N VAL A 125 9.72 -6.90 4.42
CA VAL A 125 10.70 -7.68 3.67
C VAL A 125 10.00 -8.57 2.63
N GLY A 126 8.87 -9.19 2.97
CA GLY A 126 8.06 -9.96 2.02
C GLY A 126 7.58 -9.11 0.84
N ASP A 127 7.08 -7.90 1.11
CA ASP A 127 6.64 -6.96 0.08
C ASP A 127 7.81 -6.49 -0.81
N ILE A 128 8.98 -6.20 -0.23
CA ILE A 128 10.17 -5.84 -1.00
C ILE A 128 10.62 -7.00 -1.91
N LEU A 129 10.68 -8.22 -1.39
CA LEU A 129 11.08 -9.40 -2.16
C LEU A 129 10.10 -9.66 -3.32
N SER A 130 8.80 -9.59 -3.05
CA SER A 130 7.78 -9.76 -4.09
C SER A 130 7.88 -8.68 -5.18
N PHE A 131 8.12 -7.43 -4.80
CA PHE A 131 8.39 -6.34 -5.74
C PHE A 131 9.61 -6.62 -6.63
N PHE A 132 10.74 -7.07 -6.05
CA PHE A 132 11.93 -7.39 -6.85
C PHE A 132 11.66 -8.50 -7.87
N ILE A 133 10.89 -9.52 -7.52
CA ILE A 133 10.48 -10.57 -8.45
C ILE A 133 9.65 -9.98 -9.60
N GLN A 134 8.70 -9.09 -9.31
CA GLN A 134 7.88 -8.42 -10.34
C GLN A 134 8.72 -7.50 -11.24
N PHE A 135 9.67 -6.76 -10.65
CA PHE A 135 10.58 -5.88 -11.36
C PHE A 135 11.45 -6.65 -12.35
N ILE A 136 12.05 -7.77 -11.92
CA ILE A 136 12.84 -8.64 -12.80
C ILE A 136 11.95 -9.18 -13.93
N GLY A 137 10.74 -9.63 -13.62
CA GLY A 137 9.81 -10.10 -14.64
C GLY A 137 9.48 -9.03 -15.68
N ALA A 138 9.20 -7.79 -15.24
CA ALA A 138 8.93 -6.66 -16.13
C ALA A 138 10.15 -6.25 -16.98
N ALA A 139 11.35 -6.27 -16.40
CA ALA A 139 12.58 -6.03 -17.14
C ALA A 139 12.83 -7.10 -18.23
N MET A 140 12.41 -8.34 -18.00
CA MET A 140 12.46 -9.40 -19.01
C MET A 140 11.46 -9.18 -20.14
N LEU A 141 10.25 -8.71 -19.84
CA LEU A 141 9.25 -8.34 -20.86
C LEU A 141 9.78 -7.26 -21.82
N ALA A 142 10.58 -6.32 -21.31
CA ALA A 142 11.17 -5.25 -22.12
C ALA A 142 12.14 -5.76 -23.21
N LYS A 143 12.67 -6.99 -23.09
CA LYS A 143 13.58 -7.58 -24.10
C LYS A 143 12.87 -8.12 -25.35
N GLN A 144 11.54 -8.21 -25.33
CA GLN A 144 10.69 -8.60 -26.48
C GLN A 144 11.07 -9.92 -27.20
N THR A 145 11.74 -10.85 -26.51
CA THR A 145 12.04 -12.20 -27.03
C THR A 145 10.97 -13.18 -26.53
N ALA A 146 10.61 -14.21 -27.32
CA ALA A 146 9.57 -15.16 -26.92
C ALA A 146 9.85 -15.84 -25.57
N SER A 147 11.07 -16.34 -25.36
CA SER A 147 11.48 -16.97 -24.10
C SER A 147 11.52 -15.98 -22.92
N ALA A 148 11.99 -14.75 -23.16
CA ALA A 148 12.03 -13.70 -22.16
C ALA A 148 10.62 -13.22 -21.76
N THR A 149 9.67 -13.23 -22.70
CA THR A 149 8.28 -12.84 -22.48
C THR A 149 7.60 -13.83 -21.53
N THR A 150 7.63 -15.14 -21.86
CA THR A 150 7.03 -16.18 -21.02
C THR A 150 7.63 -16.22 -19.61
N ASN A 151 8.96 -16.14 -19.51
CA ASN A 151 9.63 -16.13 -18.21
C ASN A 151 9.27 -14.85 -17.41
N GLY A 152 9.22 -13.70 -18.09
CA GLY A 152 8.84 -12.42 -17.48
C GLY A 152 7.42 -12.43 -16.89
N GLU A 153 6.44 -12.93 -17.65
CA GLU A 153 5.06 -13.10 -17.18
C GLU A 153 4.98 -14.04 -15.96
N ASN A 154 5.71 -15.17 -15.99
CA ASN A 154 5.72 -16.13 -14.89
C ASN A 154 6.33 -15.53 -13.62
N LEU A 155 7.41 -14.75 -13.74
CA LEU A 155 7.99 -14.04 -12.61
C LEU A 155 7.02 -13.00 -12.05
N MET A 156 6.34 -12.22 -12.90
CA MET A 156 5.35 -11.23 -12.45
C MET A 156 4.19 -11.89 -11.69
N LYS A 157 3.65 -13.00 -12.20
CA LYS A 157 2.64 -13.82 -11.49
C LYS A 157 3.14 -14.30 -10.13
N LEU A 158 4.37 -14.83 -10.09
CA LEU A 158 4.98 -15.33 -8.86
C LEU A 158 5.12 -14.21 -7.82
N GLY A 159 5.60 -13.04 -8.23
CA GLY A 159 5.76 -11.90 -7.34
C GLY A 159 4.44 -11.46 -6.72
N VAL A 160 3.37 -11.31 -7.52
CA VAL A 160 2.04 -10.96 -6.97
C VAL A 160 1.51 -12.05 -6.03
N LEU A 161 1.72 -13.33 -6.35
CA LEU A 161 1.29 -14.43 -5.50
C LEU A 161 2.00 -14.40 -4.13
N VAL A 162 3.31 -14.19 -4.12
CA VAL A 162 4.09 -14.03 -2.88
C VAL A 162 3.55 -12.85 -2.07
N GLN A 163 3.32 -11.69 -2.71
CA GLN A 163 2.77 -10.51 -2.06
C GLN A 163 1.41 -10.79 -1.40
N ILE A 164 0.48 -11.46 -2.10
CA ILE A 164 -0.84 -11.83 -1.56
C ILE A 164 -0.73 -12.73 -0.34
N ILE A 165 0.16 -13.74 -0.38
CA ILE A 165 0.37 -14.66 0.73
C ILE A 165 0.87 -13.91 1.97
N PHE A 166 1.93 -13.10 1.83
CA PHE A 166 2.49 -12.34 2.95
C PHE A 166 1.47 -11.33 3.51
N PHE A 167 0.76 -10.61 2.65
CA PHE A 167 -0.27 -9.67 3.08
C PHE A 167 -1.45 -10.37 3.75
N GLY A 168 -1.88 -11.52 3.24
CA GLY A 168 -2.94 -12.34 3.84
C GLY A 168 -2.58 -12.82 5.25
N LEU A 169 -1.32 -13.26 5.44
CA LEU A 169 -0.80 -13.62 6.76
C LEU A 169 -0.80 -12.44 7.73
N PHE A 170 -0.51 -11.22 7.25
CA PHE A 170 -0.63 -10.01 8.06
C PHE A 170 -2.08 -9.76 8.51
N VAL A 171 -3.06 -9.85 7.60
CA VAL A 171 -4.48 -9.66 7.93
C VAL A 171 -4.95 -10.69 8.96
N ILE A 172 -4.51 -11.95 8.84
CA ILE A 172 -4.79 -12.99 9.83
C ILE A 172 -4.19 -12.64 11.19
N CYS A 173 -2.93 -12.18 11.24
CA CYS A 173 -2.31 -11.74 12.49
C CYS A 173 -3.07 -10.58 13.14
N ALA A 174 -3.50 -9.59 12.35
CA ALA A 174 -4.31 -8.47 12.82
C ALA A 174 -5.68 -8.94 13.36
N ALA A 175 -6.35 -9.85 12.66
CA ALA A 175 -7.62 -10.45 13.10
C ALA A 175 -7.48 -11.23 14.40
N ILE A 176 -6.42 -12.03 14.55
CA ILE A 176 -6.17 -12.79 15.77
C ILE A 176 -5.89 -11.85 16.96
N PHE A 177 -5.09 -10.80 16.75
CA PHE A 177 -4.87 -9.76 17.76
C PHE A 177 -6.20 -9.13 18.19
N HIS A 178 -7.05 -8.73 17.24
CA HIS A 178 -8.36 -8.13 17.52
C HIS A 178 -9.26 -9.07 18.32
N LEU A 179 -9.41 -10.33 17.90
CA LEU A 179 -10.26 -11.31 18.57
C LEU A 179 -9.77 -11.61 19.99
N ARG A 180 -8.46 -11.81 20.19
CA ARG A 180 -7.87 -12.06 21.52
C ARG A 180 -8.01 -10.84 22.43
N PHE A 181 -7.78 -9.64 21.92
CA PHE A 181 -7.90 -8.39 22.67
C PHE A 181 -9.36 -8.07 23.04
N SER A 182 -10.31 -8.33 22.15
CA SER A 182 -11.73 -8.10 22.45
C SER A 182 -12.27 -9.09 23.49
N LYS A 183 -11.78 -10.34 23.50
CA LYS A 183 -12.19 -11.37 24.47
C LYS A 183 -11.62 -11.15 25.87
N SER A 184 -10.46 -10.50 26.01
CA SER A 184 -9.83 -10.28 27.31
C SER A 184 -10.46 -9.15 28.14
N GLY A 185 -11.60 -8.59 27.70
CA GLY A 185 -12.19 -7.42 28.35
C GLY A 185 -11.40 -6.13 28.11
N GLY A 186 -10.42 -6.10 27.20
CA GLY A 186 -9.67 -4.89 26.86
C GLY A 186 -10.55 -3.72 26.37
N ALA A 187 -11.79 -4.02 25.98
CA ALA A 187 -12.81 -3.04 25.59
C ALA A 187 -13.33 -2.15 26.74
N THR A 188 -13.16 -2.54 28.01
CA THR A 188 -13.60 -1.75 29.18
C THR A 188 -12.48 -0.85 29.75
N ARG A 189 -11.24 -1.02 29.28
CA ARG A 189 -10.11 -0.19 29.68
C ARG A 189 -10.00 1.03 28.75
N TRP A 190 -10.68 2.11 29.16
CA TRP A 190 -10.49 3.50 28.74
C TRP A 190 -11.03 3.88 27.35
N ALA A 191 -11.56 5.10 27.24
CA ALA A 191 -12.10 5.77 26.04
C ALA A 191 -11.04 5.98 24.94
N THR A 192 -10.38 4.92 24.52
CA THR A 192 -9.25 4.94 23.60
C THR A 192 -9.77 4.71 22.17
N PRO A 193 -9.38 5.52 21.17
CA PRO A 193 -9.90 5.44 19.78
C PRO A 193 -9.40 4.20 18.99
N TRP A 194 -8.98 3.12 19.67
CA TRP A 194 -8.37 1.94 19.06
C TRP A 194 -9.26 1.25 18.03
N LYS A 195 -10.59 1.21 18.26
CA LYS A 195 -11.54 0.62 17.31
C LYS A 195 -11.61 1.38 15.99
N LYS A 196 -11.56 2.72 16.05
CA LYS A 196 -11.56 3.60 14.86
C LYS A 196 -10.33 3.33 13.99
N HIS A 197 -9.14 3.31 14.60
CA HIS A 197 -7.90 3.02 13.89
C HIS A 197 -7.82 1.59 13.37
N LEU A 198 -8.30 0.61 14.15
CA LEU A 198 -8.31 -0.78 13.72
C LEU A 198 -9.27 -1.01 12.54
N LEU A 199 -10.44 -0.34 12.55
CA LEU A 199 -11.36 -0.35 11.42
C LEU A 199 -10.75 0.32 10.18
N ALA A 200 -10.04 1.43 10.35
CA ALA A 200 -9.32 2.10 9.27
C ALA A 200 -8.24 1.19 8.67
N ILE A 201 -7.49 0.47 9.50
CA ILE A 201 -6.53 -0.55 9.06
C ILE A 201 -7.23 -1.65 8.26
N TYR A 202 -8.35 -2.19 8.74
CA TYR A 202 -9.08 -3.23 8.00
C TYR A 202 -9.64 -2.73 6.67
N ALA A 203 -10.17 -1.50 6.62
CA ALA A 203 -10.64 -0.89 5.39
C ALA A 203 -9.51 -0.74 4.37
N CYS A 204 -8.37 -0.18 4.79
CA CYS A 204 -7.18 -0.05 3.95
C CYS A 204 -6.64 -1.42 3.50
N SER A 205 -6.57 -2.38 4.42
CA SER A 205 -6.12 -3.74 4.12
C SER A 205 -7.03 -4.43 3.11
N GLY A 206 -8.35 -4.27 3.24
CA GLY A 206 -9.31 -4.79 2.26
C GLY A 206 -9.07 -4.22 0.86
N MET A 207 -8.89 -2.90 0.75
CA MET A 207 -8.64 -2.24 -0.54
C MET A 207 -7.32 -2.67 -1.19
N ILE A 208 -6.24 -2.78 -0.41
CA ILE A 208 -4.95 -3.28 -0.91
C ILE A 208 -5.07 -4.75 -1.33
N PHE A 209 -5.79 -5.56 -0.57
CA PHE A 209 -5.97 -6.98 -0.88
C PHE A 209 -6.78 -7.19 -2.17
N VAL A 210 -7.87 -6.44 -2.34
CA VAL A 210 -8.66 -6.42 -3.58
C VAL A 210 -7.78 -6.05 -4.76
N ARG A 211 -6.99 -4.97 -4.66
CA ARG A 211 -6.02 -4.59 -5.71
C ARG A 211 -5.06 -5.74 -6.05
N SER A 212 -4.47 -6.39 -5.05
CA SER A 212 -3.53 -7.49 -5.28
C SER A 212 -4.19 -8.68 -6.00
N ILE A 213 -5.43 -9.03 -5.64
CA ILE A 213 -6.21 -10.06 -6.36
C ILE A 213 -6.48 -9.64 -7.80
N PHE A 214 -6.86 -8.38 -8.04
CA PHE A 214 -7.07 -7.87 -9.40
C PHE A 214 -5.79 -7.93 -10.23
N ARG A 215 -4.63 -7.58 -9.65
CA ARG A 215 -3.33 -7.73 -10.32
C ARG A 215 -3.01 -9.18 -10.63
N LEU A 216 -3.33 -10.11 -9.72
CA LEU A 216 -3.15 -11.54 -9.98
C LEU A 216 -4.03 -11.99 -11.15
N ALA A 217 -5.31 -11.61 -11.14
CA ALA A 217 -6.27 -11.94 -12.20
C ALA A 217 -5.88 -11.34 -13.55
N GLU A 218 -5.36 -10.10 -13.56
CA GLU A 218 -4.81 -9.43 -14.75
C GLU A 218 -3.66 -10.25 -15.35
N PHE A 219 -2.75 -10.76 -14.53
CA PHE A 219 -1.65 -11.59 -15.02
C PHE A 219 -2.06 -13.01 -15.46
N PHE A 220 -3.11 -13.58 -14.87
CA PHE A 220 -3.63 -14.88 -15.31
C PHE A 220 -4.43 -14.78 -16.62
N GLN A 221 -5.00 -13.62 -16.94
CA GLN A 221 -5.67 -13.44 -18.22
C GLN A 221 -4.63 -13.34 -19.35
N SER A 222 -4.81 -14.18 -20.37
CA SER A 222 -4.03 -14.14 -21.61
C SER A 222 -4.21 -12.79 -22.31
N SER A 223 -3.34 -12.45 -23.26
CA SER A 223 -3.32 -11.15 -23.96
C SER A 223 -4.60 -10.74 -24.70
N THR A 224 -5.60 -11.62 -24.73
CA THR A 224 -6.94 -11.46 -25.32
C THR A 224 -8.04 -11.25 -24.27
N GLY A 225 -7.72 -11.22 -22.98
CA GLY A 225 -8.67 -11.09 -21.88
C GLY A 225 -9.32 -9.70 -21.76
N TYR A 226 -10.59 -9.65 -21.37
CA TYR A 226 -11.38 -8.42 -21.24
C TYR A 226 -10.80 -7.43 -20.21
N LEU A 227 -10.12 -7.89 -19.16
CA LEU A 227 -9.50 -7.01 -18.16
C LEU A 227 -8.33 -6.23 -18.75
N MET A 228 -7.59 -6.85 -19.67
CA MET A 228 -6.38 -6.29 -20.24
C MET A 228 -6.66 -5.39 -21.46
N GLN A 229 -7.85 -5.51 -22.08
CA GLN A 229 -8.31 -4.66 -23.18
C GLN A 229 -8.98 -3.36 -22.69
N ASN A 230 -9.50 -3.34 -21.46
CA ASN A 230 -10.27 -2.21 -20.93
C ASN A 230 -9.46 -1.41 -19.90
N GLU A 231 -8.95 -0.27 -20.33
CA GLU A 231 -8.17 0.66 -19.48
C GLU A 231 -8.88 1.07 -18.18
N TRP A 232 -10.21 1.23 -18.22
CA TRP A 232 -10.99 1.67 -17.06
C TRP A 232 -10.86 0.70 -15.88
N VAL A 233 -10.66 -0.59 -16.12
CA VAL A 233 -10.57 -1.61 -15.08
C VAL A 233 -9.30 -1.42 -14.27
N SER A 234 -8.17 -1.12 -14.91
CA SER A 234 -6.93 -0.77 -14.22
C SER A 234 -7.10 0.50 -13.39
N TYR A 235 -7.73 1.56 -13.90
CA TYR A 235 -7.91 2.78 -13.08
C TYR A 235 -8.81 2.57 -11.86
N VAL A 236 -9.90 1.81 -12.00
CA VAL A 236 -10.83 1.55 -10.90
C VAL A 236 -10.20 0.63 -9.85
N PHE A 237 -9.59 -0.48 -10.26
CA PHE A 237 -9.10 -1.49 -9.31
C PHE A 237 -7.64 -1.31 -8.89
N ASP A 238 -6.91 -0.39 -9.51
CA ASP A 238 -5.52 -0.09 -9.16
C ASP A 238 -5.39 1.31 -8.56
N ALA A 239 -5.84 2.35 -9.28
CA ALA A 239 -5.68 3.75 -8.88
C ALA A 239 -6.69 4.16 -7.80
N MET A 240 -7.98 3.92 -8.04
CA MET A 240 -9.05 4.37 -7.14
C MET A 240 -8.96 3.71 -5.76
N LEU A 241 -8.61 2.42 -5.70
CA LEU A 241 -8.40 1.73 -4.42
C LEU A 241 -7.27 2.36 -3.59
N MET A 242 -6.17 2.80 -4.23
CA MET A 242 -5.08 3.46 -3.51
C MET A 242 -5.45 4.89 -3.09
N VAL A 243 -6.21 5.61 -3.92
CA VAL A 243 -6.79 6.90 -3.51
C VAL A 243 -7.66 6.75 -2.27
N PHE A 244 -8.50 5.71 -2.20
CA PHE A 244 -9.31 5.45 -1.02
C PHE A 244 -8.47 5.10 0.21
N VAL A 245 -7.43 4.27 0.09
CA VAL A 245 -6.48 4.01 1.19
C VAL A 245 -5.87 5.31 1.71
N MET A 246 -5.44 6.18 0.80
CA MET A 246 -4.95 7.52 1.16
C MET A 246 -6.00 8.40 1.80
N GLY A 247 -7.23 8.37 1.32
CA GLY A 247 -8.35 9.10 1.91
C GLY A 247 -8.66 8.64 3.33
N VAL A 248 -8.72 7.32 3.56
CA VAL A 248 -9.01 6.72 4.88
C VAL A 248 -7.94 7.11 5.89
N LEU A 249 -6.65 7.00 5.54
CA LEU A 249 -5.55 7.35 6.45
C LEU A 249 -5.34 8.87 6.59
N ASN A 250 -5.82 9.67 5.64
CA ASN A 250 -5.88 11.12 5.82
C ASN A 250 -7.04 11.57 6.72
N ALA A 251 -8.16 10.84 6.73
CA ALA A 251 -9.31 11.13 7.58
C ALA A 251 -9.14 10.58 9.01
N VAL A 252 -8.63 9.36 9.13
CA VAL A 252 -8.27 8.71 10.40
C VAL A 252 -6.76 8.77 10.55
N HIS A 253 -6.24 9.98 10.81
CA HIS A 253 -4.81 10.18 10.81
C HIS A 253 -4.14 9.43 11.98
N PRO A 254 -3.09 8.62 11.74
CA PRO A 254 -2.38 7.86 12.78
C PRO A 254 -1.71 8.71 13.87
N ALA A 255 -1.76 10.04 13.74
CA ALA A 255 -1.29 10.98 14.77
C ALA A 255 -2.06 10.88 16.07
N GLU A 256 -3.37 10.62 16.02
CA GLU A 256 -4.19 10.45 17.21
C GLU A 256 -3.62 9.32 18.11
N VAL A 257 -3.11 8.24 17.51
CA VAL A 257 -2.46 7.13 18.23
C VAL A 257 -1.14 7.57 18.87
N VAL A 258 -0.33 8.37 18.16
CA VAL A 258 0.96 8.84 18.68
C VAL A 258 0.78 9.82 19.83
N GLU A 259 -0.12 10.80 19.67
CA GLU A 259 -0.44 11.79 20.70
C GLU A 259 -0.96 11.10 21.96
N TYR A 260 -1.83 10.09 21.82
CA TYR A 260 -2.32 9.32 22.97
C TYR A 260 -1.20 8.58 23.72
N ILE A 261 -0.28 7.93 22.98
CA ILE A 261 0.86 7.24 23.60
C ILE A 261 1.76 8.22 24.36
N GLN A 262 2.02 9.40 23.78
CA GLN A 262 2.86 10.43 24.40
C GLN A 262 2.21 11.03 25.66
N ASN A 263 0.93 11.40 25.59
CA ASN A 263 0.20 11.95 26.72
C ASN A 263 0.12 10.97 27.89
N LYS A 264 -0.06 9.68 27.60
CA LYS A 264 -0.06 8.64 28.63
C LYS A 264 1.32 8.41 29.25
N ALA A 265 2.40 8.51 28.47
CA ALA A 265 3.76 8.41 28.99
C ALA A 265 4.10 9.60 29.90
N GLY A 266 3.80 10.83 29.48
CA GLY A 266 4.04 12.02 30.29
C GLY A 266 3.18 12.10 31.56
N GLY A 267 1.94 11.57 31.51
CA GLY A 267 1.08 11.48 32.71
C GLY A 267 1.58 10.48 33.75
N LEU A 268 2.30 9.43 33.35
CA LEU A 268 2.91 8.47 34.28
C LEU A 268 4.17 9.06 34.96
N GLU A 269 4.97 9.84 34.24
CA GLU A 269 6.16 10.50 34.81
C GLU A 269 5.82 11.57 35.86
N LEU A 270 4.68 12.27 35.69
CA LEU A 270 4.21 13.26 36.67
C LEU A 270 3.64 12.61 37.94
N GLY A 271 2.94 11.48 37.82
CA GLY A 271 2.39 10.76 38.98
C GLY A 271 3.46 10.16 39.89
N ASP A 272 4.56 9.67 39.31
CA ASP A 272 5.71 9.13 40.09
C ASP A 272 6.46 10.24 40.85
N CYS A 273 6.38 11.51 40.45
CA CYS A 273 6.97 12.63 41.19
C CYS A 273 6.13 13.05 42.40
N ASP A 274 4.81 12.89 42.34
CA ASP A 274 3.92 13.26 43.44
C ASP A 274 3.95 12.23 44.58
N ASP A 275 4.13 10.94 44.27
CA ASP A 275 4.18 9.84 45.25
C ASP A 275 5.50 9.76 46.05
N VAL A 276 6.57 10.46 45.62
CA VAL A 276 7.87 10.51 46.34
C VAL A 276 7.91 11.65 47.37
N SER A 277 6.88 12.49 47.41
CA SER A 277 6.78 13.66 48.32
C SER A 277 5.94 13.42 49.58
N SER A 278 5.47 12.19 49.81
CA SER A 278 4.61 11.79 50.95
C SER A 278 5.37 11.02 52.03
#